data_AF-A0AAU4UYQ7-F1
#
_entry.id   AF-A0AAU4UYQ7-F1
#
_cell.length_a   1.000
_cell.length_b   1.000
_cell.length_c   1.000
_cell.angle_alpha   90.00
_cell.angle_beta   90.00
_cell.angle_gamma   90.00
#
_symmetry.space_group_name_H-M   'P 1'
#
loop_
_entity.id
_entity.type
_entity.pdbx_description
1 polymer ?
#
loop_
_entity_poly.entity_id
_entity_poly.type
_entity_poly.pdbx_seq_one_letter_code
_entity_poly.pdbx_strand_id
1 'polypeptide(L)'
;MANDGHTRVRYETVQQMADRIRTVSKNILKDLEEMDSALKVVTDTWDGTAHEQYVQLQTKYKGKADSMQKQLEHVAQLIERGKGDYRATDVKASRLFTEAY
;
A
#
# COMPACT_ATOMS: atom_id res chain seq x y z
N MET A 1 -9.23 33.80 6.25
CA MET A 1 -9.25 33.10 4.94
C MET A 1 -7.91 32.42 4.56
N ALA A 2 -6.93 32.29 5.47
CA ALA A 2 -5.60 31.73 5.14
C ALA A 2 -5.45 30.21 5.34
N ASN A 3 -6.41 29.53 5.99
CA ASN A 3 -6.26 28.12 6.37
C ASN A 3 -6.65 27.14 5.23
N ASP A 4 -7.58 27.53 4.36
CA ASP A 4 -8.19 26.63 3.37
C ASP A 4 -7.17 26.10 2.32
N GLY A 5 -6.26 26.97 1.86
CA GLY A 5 -5.20 26.58 0.91
C GLY A 5 -4.17 25.61 1.50
N HIS A 6 -3.77 25.81 2.76
CA HIS A 6 -2.78 24.95 3.42
C HIS A 6 -3.35 23.57 3.75
N THR A 7 -4.62 23.51 4.18
CA THR A 7 -5.31 22.23 4.43
C THR A 7 -5.55 21.46 3.13
N ARG A 8 -5.94 22.13 2.04
CA ARG A 8 -6.10 21.51 0.71
C ARG A 8 -4.81 20.91 0.17
N VAL A 9 -3.70 21.67 0.21
CA VAL A 9 -2.38 21.19 -0.25
C VAL A 9 -1.94 19.97 0.55
N ARG A 10 -2.15 19.97 1.88
CA ARG A 10 -1.87 18.79 2.72
C ARG A 10 -2.71 17.58 2.31
N TYR A 11 -4.00 17.75 2.03
CA TYR A 11 -4.85 16.65 1.58
C TYR A 11 -4.40 16.05 0.24
N GLU A 12 -4.05 16.89 -0.73
CA GLU A 12 -3.52 16.44 -2.02
C GLU A 12 -2.22 15.65 -1.82
N THR A 13 -1.31 16.11 -0.95
CA THR A 13 -0.06 15.38 -0.66
C THR A 13 -0.27 14.04 0.06
N VAL A 14 -1.24 13.94 0.98
CA VAL A 14 -1.58 12.69 1.68
C VAL A 14 -2.17 11.66 0.72
N GLN A 15 -3.08 12.09 -0.16
CA GLN A 15 -3.65 11.21 -1.18
C GLN A 15 -2.58 10.71 -2.15
N GLN A 16 -1.71 11.62 -2.63
CA GLN A 16 -0.58 11.27 -3.48
C GLN A 16 0.36 10.25 -2.83
N MET A 17 0.57 10.33 -1.51
CA MET A 17 1.42 9.37 -0.79
C MET A 17 0.76 7.99 -0.71
N ALA A 18 -0.53 7.92 -0.39
CA ALA A 18 -1.28 6.65 -0.40
C ALA A 18 -1.26 5.99 -1.79
N ASP A 19 -1.48 6.78 -2.84
CA ASP A 19 -1.46 6.29 -4.23
C ASP A 19 -0.08 5.81 -4.66
N ARG A 20 0.98 6.49 -4.22
CA ARG A 20 2.37 6.04 -4.42
C ARG A 20 2.64 4.71 -3.73
N ILE A 21 2.20 4.53 -2.48
CA ILE A 21 2.35 3.26 -1.75
C ILE A 21 1.64 2.12 -2.48
N ARG A 22 0.42 2.35 -2.95
CA ARG A 22 -0.32 1.38 -3.77
C ARG A 22 0.41 1.03 -5.06
N THR A 23 0.99 2.02 -5.72
CA THR A 23 1.76 1.82 -6.96
C THR A 23 3.01 0.97 -6.70
N VAL A 24 3.79 1.30 -5.66
CA VAL A 24 4.97 0.52 -5.27
C VAL A 24 4.58 -0.91 -4.88
N SER A 25 3.49 -1.09 -4.12
CA SER A 25 2.97 -2.41 -3.76
C SER A 25 2.62 -3.26 -4.99
N LYS A 26 1.94 -2.67 -5.98
CA LYS A 26 1.64 -3.35 -7.27
C LYS A 26 2.89 -3.73 -8.04
N ASN A 27 3.87 -2.83 -8.11
CA ASN A 27 5.13 -3.11 -8.82
C ASN A 27 5.88 -4.27 -8.16
N ILE A 28 5.95 -4.29 -6.82
CA ILE A 28 6.59 -5.40 -6.12
C ILE A 28 5.87 -6.72 -6.44
N LEU A 29 4.54 -6.79 -6.41
CA LEU A 29 3.82 -8.02 -6.78
C LEU A 29 4.15 -8.48 -8.20
N LYS A 30 4.19 -7.55 -9.14
CA LYS A 30 4.56 -7.83 -10.53
C LYS A 30 5.97 -8.41 -10.63
N ASP A 31 6.95 -7.80 -9.96
CA ASP A 31 8.33 -8.28 -9.95
C ASP A 31 8.43 -9.71 -9.37
N LEU A 32 7.62 -10.01 -8.33
CA LEU A 32 7.57 -11.34 -7.72
C LEU A 32 6.95 -12.38 -8.66
N GLU A 33 5.91 -12.01 -9.44
CA GLU A 33 5.31 -12.86 -10.47
C GLU A 33 6.27 -13.12 -11.65
N GLU A 34 7.02 -12.10 -12.06
CA GLU A 34 8.06 -12.22 -13.09
C GLU A 34 9.19 -13.14 -12.64
N MET A 35 9.65 -13.00 -11.39
CA MET A 35 10.63 -13.91 -10.79
C MET A 35 10.10 -15.36 -10.75
N ASP A 36 8.83 -15.56 -10.33
CA ASP A 36 8.21 -16.89 -10.28
C ASP A 36 8.19 -17.55 -11.67
N SER A 37 7.84 -16.78 -12.69
CA SER A 37 7.75 -17.25 -14.07
C SER A 37 9.12 -17.61 -14.64
N ALA A 38 10.14 -16.78 -14.38
CA ALA A 38 11.51 -17.05 -14.80
C ALA A 38 12.09 -18.29 -14.11
N LEU A 39 11.81 -18.48 -12.82
CA LEU A 39 12.27 -19.66 -12.08
C LEU A 39 11.57 -20.95 -12.53
N LYS A 40 10.26 -20.92 -12.85
CA LYS A 40 9.55 -22.10 -13.38
C LYS A 40 10.23 -22.71 -14.61
N VAL A 41 10.60 -21.86 -15.57
CA VAL A 41 11.30 -22.27 -16.80
C VAL A 41 12.60 -23.01 -16.49
N VAL A 42 13.31 -22.58 -15.45
CA VAL A 42 14.58 -23.21 -15.02
C VAL A 42 14.30 -24.50 -14.25
N THR A 43 13.31 -24.51 -13.37
CA THR A 43 13.00 -25.62 -12.46
C THR A 43 12.36 -26.82 -13.15
N ASP A 44 11.79 -26.63 -14.35
CA ASP A 44 11.29 -27.73 -15.18
C ASP A 44 12.40 -28.71 -15.60
N THR A 45 13.67 -28.29 -15.53
CA THR A 45 14.84 -29.14 -15.83
C THR A 45 15.47 -29.79 -14.60
N TRP A 46 14.96 -29.49 -13.39
CA TRP A 46 15.55 -29.96 -12.14
C TRP A 46 14.96 -31.31 -11.73
N ASP A 47 15.84 -32.26 -11.40
CA ASP A 47 15.46 -33.61 -10.96
C ASP A 47 14.82 -33.59 -9.55
N GLY A 48 14.00 -34.60 -9.25
CA GLY A 48 12.84 -34.55 -8.33
C GLY A 48 13.04 -33.87 -6.96
N THR A 49 14.17 -34.06 -6.28
CA THR A 49 14.41 -33.45 -4.96
C THR A 49 14.59 -31.92 -5.02
N ALA A 50 15.23 -31.42 -6.10
CA ALA A 50 15.42 -29.99 -6.29
C ALA A 50 14.11 -29.29 -6.69
N HIS A 51 13.26 -29.99 -7.44
CA HIS A 51 11.92 -29.52 -7.77
C HIS A 51 11.05 -29.38 -6.50
N GLU A 52 11.03 -30.40 -5.62
CA GLU A 52 10.27 -30.34 -4.36
C GLU A 52 10.73 -29.19 -3.45
N GLN A 53 12.04 -28.99 -3.29
CA GLN A 53 12.58 -27.89 -2.49
C GLN A 53 12.19 -26.52 -3.06
N TYR A 54 12.20 -26.39 -4.39
CA TYR A 54 11.77 -25.17 -5.05
C TYR A 54 10.28 -24.90 -4.83
N VAL A 55 9.40 -25.89 -4.97
CA VAL A 55 7.95 -25.72 -4.71
C VAL A 55 7.69 -25.27 -3.28
N GLN A 56 8.44 -25.80 -2.30
CA GLN A 56 8.36 -25.36 -0.91
C GLN A 56 8.81 -23.90 -0.74
N LEU A 57 9.93 -23.52 -1.39
CA LEU A 57 10.45 -22.15 -1.35
C LEU A 57 9.48 -21.17 -2.00
N GLN A 58 8.93 -21.53 -3.16
CA GLN A 58 7.93 -20.77 -3.90
C GLN A 58 6.70 -20.49 -3.03
N THR A 59 6.18 -21.50 -2.33
CA THR A 59 5.03 -21.36 -1.43
C THR A 59 5.33 -20.37 -0.30
N LYS A 60 6.50 -20.48 0.34
CA LYS A 60 6.92 -19.54 1.40
C LYS A 60 7.06 -18.12 0.87
N TYR A 61 7.61 -17.98 -0.34
CA TYR A 61 7.83 -16.69 -0.98
C TYR A 61 6.52 -15.99 -1.32
N LYS A 62 5.56 -16.71 -1.92
CA LYS A 62 4.20 -16.21 -2.19
C LYS A 62 3.49 -15.78 -0.90
N GLY A 63 3.59 -16.57 0.17
CA GLY A 63 3.02 -16.19 1.46
C GLY A 63 3.61 -14.88 2.03
N LYS A 64 4.92 -14.65 1.86
CA LYS A 64 5.57 -13.40 2.27
C LYS A 64 5.16 -12.22 1.39
N ALA A 65 5.03 -12.42 0.08
CA ALA A 65 4.55 -11.43 -0.87
C ALA A 65 3.17 -10.90 -0.48
N ASP A 66 2.22 -11.81 -0.25
CA ASP A 66 0.86 -11.49 0.18
C ASP A 66 0.84 -10.73 1.51
N SER A 67 1.66 -11.17 2.47
CA SER A 67 1.79 -10.49 3.77
C SER A 67 2.27 -9.06 3.60
N MET A 68 3.28 -8.84 2.75
CA MET A 68 3.83 -7.51 2.48
C MET A 68 2.81 -6.62 1.77
N GLN A 69 2.07 -7.15 0.80
CA GLN A 69 0.98 -6.42 0.14
C GLN A 69 -0.06 -5.96 1.16
N LYS A 70 -0.53 -6.87 2.04
CA LYS A 70 -1.51 -6.54 3.08
C LYS A 70 -1.00 -5.46 4.03
N GLN A 71 0.28 -5.52 4.41
CA GLN A 71 0.91 -4.48 5.23
C GLN A 71 0.95 -3.13 4.51
N LEU A 72 1.37 -3.08 3.24
CA LEU A 72 1.43 -1.85 2.47
C LEU A 72 0.04 -1.24 2.25
N GLU A 73 -0.97 -2.07 1.98
CA GLU A 73 -2.36 -1.63 1.88
C GLU A 73 -2.86 -1.09 3.23
N HIS A 74 -2.54 -1.76 4.33
CA HIS A 74 -2.87 -1.25 5.66
C HIS A 74 -2.21 0.11 5.95
N VAL A 75 -0.95 0.30 5.58
CA VAL A 75 -0.27 1.60 5.71
C VAL A 75 -0.93 2.67 4.85
N ALA A 76 -1.29 2.36 3.59
CA ALA A 76 -2.02 3.28 2.72
C ALA A 76 -3.37 3.68 3.34
N GLN A 77 -4.10 2.72 3.91
CA GLN A 77 -5.36 2.98 4.61
C GLN A 77 -5.17 3.82 5.88
N LEU A 78 -4.10 3.62 6.66
CA LEU A 78 -3.80 4.44 7.83
C LEU A 78 -3.53 5.90 7.43
N ILE A 79 -2.75 6.10 6.36
CA ILE A 79 -2.46 7.41 5.79
C ILE A 79 -3.76 8.08 5.31
N GLU A 80 -4.64 7.33 4.64
CA GLU A 80 -5.97 7.83 4.23
C GLU A 80 -6.91 8.08 5.41
N ARG A 81 -6.85 7.31 6.49
CA ARG A 81 -7.70 7.53 7.69
C ARG A 81 -7.25 8.72 8.51
N GLY A 82 -5.95 9.01 8.57
CA GLY A 82 -5.43 10.26 9.15
C GLY A 82 -6.05 11.53 8.54
N LYS A 83 -6.55 11.44 7.30
CA LYS A 83 -7.37 12.47 6.61
C LYS A 83 -8.73 12.70 7.27
N GLY A 84 -9.37 11.63 7.77
CA GLY A 84 -10.72 11.63 8.34
C GLY A 84 -10.78 12.36 9.68
N ASP A 85 -9.79 12.12 10.55
CA ASP A 85 -9.71 12.78 11.86
C ASP A 85 -9.44 14.29 11.72
N TYR A 86 -8.64 14.70 10.73
CA TYR A 86 -8.44 16.12 10.42
C TYR A 86 -9.71 16.78 9.85
N ARG A 87 -10.43 16.13 8.93
CA ARG A 87 -11.67 16.67 8.35
C ARG A 87 -12.78 16.80 9.40
N ALA A 88 -12.96 15.80 10.27
CA ALA A 88 -13.96 15.85 11.33
C ALA A 88 -13.66 16.98 12.34
N THR A 89 -12.38 17.17 12.66
CA THR A 89 -11.93 18.23 13.58
C THR A 89 -12.07 19.62 12.96
N ASP A 90 -11.70 19.81 11.69
CA ASP A 90 -11.78 21.10 11.00
C ASP A 90 -13.23 21.50 10.69
N VAL A 91 -14.10 20.54 10.32
CA VAL A 91 -15.55 20.79 10.18
C VAL A 91 -16.19 21.14 11.52
N LYS A 92 -15.82 20.45 12.61
CA LYS A 92 -16.31 20.79 13.96
C LYS A 92 -15.82 22.18 14.40
N ALA A 93 -14.54 22.48 14.19
CA ALA A 93 -13.97 23.78 14.51
C ALA A 93 -14.62 24.89 13.68
N SER A 94 -14.79 24.69 12.37
CA SER A 94 -15.44 25.66 11.48
C SER A 94 -16.90 25.91 11.85
N ARG A 95 -17.65 24.89 12.30
CA ARG A 95 -19.00 25.06 12.86
C ARG A 95 -19.01 25.86 14.16
N LEU A 96 -18.07 25.58 15.07
CA LEU A 96 -17.90 26.34 16.32
C LEU A 96 -17.55 27.82 16.07
N PHE A 97 -16.81 28.13 15.00
CA PHE A 97 -16.50 29.51 14.61
C PHE A 97 -17.63 30.21 13.82
N THR A 98 -18.60 29.48 13.28
CA THR A 98 -19.73 30.06 12.52
C THR A 98 -20.93 30.41 13.41
N GLU A 99 -21.11 29.74 14.56
CA GLU A 99 -22.14 30.09 15.57
C GLU A 99 -21.74 31.25 16.50
N ALA A 100 -20.51 31.75 16.40
CA ALA A 100 -19.97 32.80 17.27
C ALA A 100 -20.16 34.24 16.73
N TYR A 101 -21.05 34.43 15.75
CA TYR A 101 -21.48 35.74 15.23
C TYR A 101 -23.00 35.86 15.17
#